data_AF-A0A8J6VSG7-F1
#
_entry.id   AF-A0A8J6VSG7-F1
#
_cell.length_a   1.000
_cell.length_b   1.000
_cell.length_c   1.000
_cell.angle_alpha   90.00
_cell.angle_beta   90.00
_cell.angle_gamma   90.00
#
_symmetry.space_group_name_H-M   'P 1'
#
loop_
_entity.id
_entity.type
_entity.pdbx_description
1 polymer ?
#
loop_
_entity_poly.entity_id
_entity_poly.type
_entity_poly.pdbx_seq_one_letter_code
_entity_poly.pdbx_strand_id
1 'polypeptide(L)'
;MTSENLTLLNIPERSRLYHLEPIAVGTPYVESLISYICRLAEAHCVSPGILLKKEILPIFRKNYSISFGGVYTLQADGCGVLVSSMTKPVYRKNPNEYGLLAWQYLEGLQLLTLRADLQSLIIPIDTNQVLEGMTGRELGRDLRAWCPECFQQWHSSGHSIYEPLLWSISAVMICPYHHKPLQFHCPHCRKSQRPLTAKTRGAQCSQCFNWLGVRAAASEKELLIALQLEQYLEIAEQMMKFISLG
;
A
#
# COMPACT_ATOMS: atom_id res chain seq x y z
N MET A 1 -31.85 51.84 6.44
CA MET A 1 -31.88 51.05 5.18
C MET A 1 -30.98 49.85 5.38
N THR A 2 -31.61 48.68 5.29
CA THR A 2 -31.08 47.31 5.08
C THR A 2 -29.81 46.90 5.84
N SER A 3 -30.05 46.30 7.02
CA SER A 3 -29.21 45.24 7.59
C SER A 3 -29.12 44.10 6.57
N GLU A 4 -27.96 43.95 5.92
CA GLU A 4 -27.69 42.79 5.09
C GLU A 4 -27.53 41.57 6.01
N ASN A 5 -28.54 40.70 5.96
CA ASN A 5 -28.57 39.43 6.66
C ASN A 5 -27.59 38.48 5.93
N LEU A 6 -26.32 38.49 6.36
CA LEU A 6 -25.31 37.55 5.90
C LEU A 6 -25.72 36.14 6.37
N THR A 7 -26.51 35.44 5.55
CA THR A 7 -26.70 34.00 5.67
C THR A 7 -25.33 33.35 5.64
N LEU A 8 -24.89 32.81 6.78
CA LEU A 8 -23.67 32.03 6.91
C LEU A 8 -23.67 30.96 5.82
N LEU A 9 -22.78 31.12 4.83
CA LEU A 9 -22.56 30.12 3.80
C LEU A 9 -22.21 28.81 4.49
N ASN A 10 -23.03 27.78 4.29
CA ASN A 10 -22.77 26.44 4.80
C ASN A 10 -21.61 25.84 3.99
N ILE A 11 -20.38 26.15 4.39
CA ILE A 11 -19.17 25.62 3.76
C ILE A 11 -19.03 24.16 4.22
N PRO A 12 -19.00 23.19 3.30
CA PRO A 12 -18.86 21.79 3.67
C PRO A 12 -17.54 21.56 4.43
N GLU A 13 -17.56 20.59 5.34
CA GLU A 13 -16.39 20.24 6.13
C GLU A 13 -15.22 19.88 5.20
N ARG A 14 -14.07 20.52 5.43
CA ARG A 14 -12.88 20.27 4.61
C ARG A 14 -12.19 19.00 5.10
N SER A 15 -11.77 18.16 4.18
CA SER A 15 -10.94 17.00 4.52
C SER A 15 -9.64 17.46 5.20
N ARG A 16 -9.22 16.71 6.23
CA ARG A 16 -8.00 17.00 6.98
C ARG A 16 -6.75 16.67 6.17
N LEU A 17 -6.80 15.59 5.41
CA LEU A 17 -5.81 15.21 4.40
C LEU A 17 -6.42 15.41 3.01
N TYR A 18 -5.58 15.70 2.01
CA TYR A 18 -6.00 15.80 0.62
C TYR A 18 -6.82 14.58 0.16
N HIS A 19 -7.91 14.88 -0.53
CA HIS A 19 -8.81 13.91 -1.15
C HIS A 19 -8.17 13.34 -2.44
N LEU A 20 -7.02 12.68 -2.29
CA LEU A 20 -6.25 12.15 -3.42
C LEU A 20 -7.00 10.97 -4.07
N GLU A 21 -7.08 10.95 -5.40
CA GLU A 21 -7.61 9.81 -6.14
C GLU A 21 -6.61 8.65 -6.17
N PRO A 22 -7.01 7.42 -5.78
CA PRO A 22 -6.22 6.23 -6.03
C PRO A 22 -6.10 5.96 -7.52
N ILE A 23 -4.96 5.42 -7.93
CA ILE A 23 -4.67 5.18 -9.35
C ILE A 23 -5.23 3.83 -9.80
N ALA A 24 -5.85 3.83 -10.99
CA ALA A 24 -6.20 2.64 -11.77
C ALA A 24 -7.11 1.63 -11.03
N VAL A 25 -8.01 2.13 -10.18
CA VAL A 25 -9.07 1.34 -9.52
C VAL A 25 -9.89 0.57 -10.56
N GLY A 26 -10.23 -0.68 -10.26
CA GLY A 26 -10.95 -1.58 -11.18
C GLY A 26 -10.08 -2.18 -12.28
N THR A 27 -8.75 -2.05 -12.19
CA THR A 27 -7.81 -2.67 -13.12
C THR A 27 -6.82 -3.58 -12.39
N PRO A 28 -6.15 -4.51 -13.10
CA PRO A 28 -5.07 -5.30 -12.52
C PRO A 28 -3.88 -4.48 -12.00
N TYR A 29 -3.80 -3.20 -12.39
CA TYR A 29 -2.74 -2.28 -12.02
C TYR A 29 -3.21 -1.26 -10.98
N VAL A 30 -4.30 -1.53 -10.26
CA VAL A 30 -4.76 -0.69 -9.14
C VAL A 30 -3.62 -0.42 -8.16
N GLU A 31 -3.58 0.81 -7.67
CA GLU A 31 -2.60 1.25 -6.68
C GLU A 31 -2.70 0.43 -5.38
N SER A 32 -1.55 0.20 -4.74
CA SER A 32 -1.52 -0.39 -3.39
C SER A 32 -1.72 0.65 -2.28
N LEU A 33 -2.26 0.23 -1.13
CA LEU A 33 -2.43 1.09 0.05
C LEU A 33 -1.11 1.72 0.50
N ILE A 34 0.00 0.97 0.44
CA ILE A 34 1.35 1.47 0.71
C ILE A 34 1.74 2.61 -0.24
N SER A 35 1.49 2.45 -1.54
CA SER A 35 1.75 3.48 -2.56
C SER A 35 0.91 4.72 -2.31
N TYR A 36 -0.39 4.54 -2.03
CA TYR A 36 -1.30 5.63 -1.73
C TYR A 36 -0.86 6.44 -0.51
N ILE A 37 -0.46 5.77 0.58
CA ILE A 37 0.14 6.42 1.77
C ILE A 37 1.39 7.22 1.39
N CYS A 38 2.25 6.69 0.52
CA CYS A 38 3.47 7.39 0.09
C CYS A 38 3.15 8.64 -0.72
N ARG A 39 2.27 8.54 -1.71
CA ARG A 39 1.83 9.69 -2.54
C ARG A 39 1.10 10.74 -1.72
N LEU A 40 0.24 10.32 -0.79
CA LEU A 40 -0.45 11.25 0.10
C LEU A 40 0.56 11.98 0.99
N ALA A 41 1.51 11.27 1.60
CA ALA A 41 2.55 11.90 2.42
C ALA A 41 3.41 12.89 1.61
N GLU A 42 3.76 12.52 0.38
CA GLU A 42 4.50 13.38 -0.55
C GLU A 42 3.72 14.65 -0.90
N ALA A 43 2.42 14.55 -1.18
CA ALA A 43 1.56 15.70 -1.44
C ALA A 43 1.50 16.67 -0.24
N HIS A 44 1.63 16.16 0.99
CA HIS A 44 1.73 16.95 2.23
C HIS A 44 3.17 17.35 2.59
N CYS A 45 4.15 17.11 1.74
CA CYS A 45 5.58 17.39 1.99
C CYS A 45 6.12 16.74 3.28
N VAL A 46 5.55 15.60 3.70
CA VAL A 46 5.97 14.86 4.89
C VAL A 46 6.39 13.43 4.52
N SER A 47 7.05 12.75 5.47
CA SER A 47 7.32 11.32 5.31
C SER A 47 6.09 10.47 5.69
N PRO A 48 5.91 9.26 5.13
CA PRO A 48 4.84 8.36 5.54
C PRO A 48 4.80 8.11 7.05
N GLY A 49 5.98 8.01 7.68
CA GLY A 49 6.06 7.83 9.13
C GLY A 49 5.51 9.01 9.92
N ILE A 50 5.68 10.24 9.42
CA ILE A 50 5.11 11.44 10.04
C ILE A 50 3.60 11.45 9.85
N LEU A 51 3.11 11.22 8.63
CA LEU A 51 1.68 11.18 8.32
C LEU A 51 0.94 10.17 9.21
N LEU A 52 1.43 8.92 9.26
CA LEU A 52 0.80 7.86 10.07
C LEU A 52 0.87 8.17 11.58
N LYS A 53 1.99 8.72 12.06
CA LYS A 53 2.17 9.01 13.49
C LYS A 53 1.37 10.21 13.97
N LYS A 54 1.21 11.22 13.12
CA LYS A 54 0.65 12.53 13.51
C LYS A 54 -0.83 12.68 13.15
N GLU A 55 -1.31 11.94 12.16
CA GLU A 55 -2.70 12.07 11.70
C GLU A 55 -3.50 10.81 11.99
N ILE A 56 -3.01 9.63 11.60
CA ILE A 56 -3.74 8.36 11.79
C ILE A 56 -3.77 7.95 13.26
N LEU A 57 -2.61 7.81 13.91
CA LEU A 57 -2.52 7.27 15.27
C LEU A 57 -3.32 8.06 16.33
N PRO A 58 -3.41 9.41 16.31
CA PRO A 58 -4.21 10.15 17.28
C PRO A 58 -5.71 9.87 17.22
N ILE A 59 -6.27 9.58 16.04
CA ILE A 59 -7.69 9.20 15.90
C ILE A 59 -7.97 7.96 16.74
N PHE A 60 -7.13 6.93 16.59
CA PHE A 60 -7.30 5.70 17.33
C PHE A 60 -7.06 5.87 18.84
N ARG A 61 -6.10 6.71 19.23
CA ARG A 61 -5.89 7.06 20.65
C ARG A 61 -7.12 7.70 21.29
N LYS A 62 -7.74 8.65 20.58
CA LYS A 62 -8.92 9.37 21.06
C LYS A 62 -10.15 8.47 21.09
N ASN A 63 -10.40 7.73 20.01
CA ASN A 63 -11.61 6.94 19.85
C ASN A 63 -11.60 5.65 20.69
N TYR A 64 -10.42 5.12 21.01
CA TYR A 64 -10.30 3.79 21.63
C TYR A 64 -9.41 3.74 22.87
N SER A 65 -8.99 4.88 23.43
CA SER A 65 -8.26 4.97 24.70
C SER A 65 -7.02 4.06 24.79
N ILE A 66 -6.30 3.89 23.68
CA ILE A 66 -5.11 3.03 23.61
C ILE A 66 -3.87 3.69 24.25
N SER A 67 -3.15 2.96 25.10
CA SER A 67 -1.88 3.40 25.70
C SER A 67 -0.68 3.21 24.76
N PHE A 68 0.52 3.61 25.16
CA PHE A 68 1.74 3.42 24.36
C PHE A 68 2.26 1.98 24.46
N GLY A 69 2.64 1.37 23.33
CA GLY A 69 3.46 0.15 23.29
C GLY A 69 2.72 -1.19 23.22
N GLY A 70 1.39 -1.22 23.01
CA GLY A 70 0.59 -2.46 22.90
C GLY A 70 -0.18 -2.66 21.60
N VAL A 71 -0.74 -3.86 21.47
CA VAL A 71 -1.89 -4.23 20.61
C VAL A 71 -3.11 -4.34 21.53
N TYR A 72 -4.22 -3.72 21.16
CA TYR A 72 -5.42 -3.62 21.98
C TYR A 72 -6.60 -4.26 21.24
N THR A 73 -7.37 -5.12 21.90
CA THR A 73 -8.67 -5.60 21.40
C THR A 73 -9.75 -4.63 21.81
N LEU A 74 -10.46 -4.09 20.84
CA LEU A 74 -11.49 -3.08 21.00
C LEU A 74 -12.80 -3.65 20.50
N GLN A 75 -13.92 -3.26 21.10
CA GLN A 75 -15.24 -3.64 20.61
C GLN A 75 -15.72 -2.50 19.71
N ALA A 76 -15.82 -2.74 18.40
CA ALA A 76 -16.48 -1.85 17.45
C ALA A 76 -17.60 -2.65 16.79
N ASP A 77 -18.84 -2.16 16.87
CA ASP A 77 -20.03 -2.78 16.28
C ASP A 77 -20.25 -4.26 16.66
N GLY A 78 -19.93 -4.61 17.92
CA GLY A 78 -20.04 -5.99 18.43
C GLY A 78 -18.94 -6.94 17.95
N CYS A 79 -17.96 -6.44 17.18
CA CYS A 79 -16.79 -7.18 16.71
C CYS A 79 -15.52 -6.74 17.45
N GLY A 80 -14.68 -7.71 17.82
CA GLY A 80 -13.36 -7.46 18.39
C GLY A 80 -12.39 -6.97 17.31
N VAL A 81 -12.08 -5.68 17.28
CA VAL A 81 -11.10 -5.06 16.39
C VAL A 81 -9.78 -4.87 17.14
N LEU A 82 -8.69 -5.40 16.58
CA LEU A 82 -7.37 -5.13 17.11
C LEU A 82 -6.93 -3.73 16.66
N VAL A 83 -6.20 -2.97 17.50
CA VAL A 83 -5.51 -1.72 17.11
C VAL A 83 -4.10 -1.71 17.68
N SER A 84 -3.12 -1.27 16.88
CA SER A 84 -1.75 -1.13 17.34
C SER A 84 -1.40 0.33 17.66
N SER A 85 -0.74 0.53 18.79
CA SER A 85 -0.06 1.80 19.09
C SER A 85 1.16 2.05 18.20
N MET A 86 1.55 1.06 17.39
CA MET A 86 2.69 1.12 16.48
C MET A 86 2.25 1.58 15.09
N THR A 87 2.99 2.54 14.54
CA THR A 87 2.73 3.11 13.21
C THR A 87 3.27 2.25 12.07
N LYS A 88 3.87 1.11 12.41
CA LYS A 88 4.53 0.19 11.48
C LYS A 88 4.38 -1.25 11.97
N PRO A 89 4.41 -2.23 11.06
CA PRO A 89 4.53 -3.63 11.41
C PRO A 89 5.73 -3.90 12.35
N VAL A 90 5.50 -4.65 13.44
CA VAL A 90 6.57 -5.18 14.32
C VAL A 90 7.33 -6.30 13.61
N TYR A 91 6.62 -7.05 12.77
CA TYR A 91 7.11 -8.14 11.91
C TYR A 91 7.01 -7.75 10.43
N ARG A 92 7.48 -8.59 9.50
CA ARG A 92 7.49 -8.30 8.05
C ARG A 92 6.09 -8.31 7.39
N LYS A 93 5.01 -8.15 8.16
CA LYS A 93 3.66 -8.24 7.62
C LYS A 93 3.34 -7.08 6.68
N ASN A 94 2.82 -7.41 5.49
CA ASN A 94 2.51 -6.45 4.44
C ASN A 94 1.20 -5.69 4.77
N PRO A 95 1.20 -4.36 4.90
CA PRO A 95 -0.03 -3.60 5.15
C PRO A 95 -1.08 -3.65 4.04
N ASN A 96 -0.76 -4.14 2.84
CA ASN A 96 -1.74 -4.39 1.79
C ASN A 96 -2.48 -5.71 2.01
N GLU A 97 -1.99 -6.60 2.87
CA GLU A 97 -2.71 -7.81 3.23
C GLU A 97 -3.73 -7.50 4.33
N TYR A 98 -4.92 -8.10 4.23
CA TYR A 98 -5.95 -7.92 5.24
C TYR A 98 -5.44 -8.28 6.64
N GLY A 99 -5.83 -7.43 7.60
CA GLY A 99 -5.51 -7.60 9.00
C GLY A 99 -5.44 -6.28 9.72
N LEU A 100 -4.92 -6.33 10.94
CA LEU A 100 -4.83 -5.23 11.88
C LEU A 100 -4.38 -3.90 11.26
N LEU A 101 -3.24 -3.89 10.57
CA LEU A 101 -2.66 -2.66 10.05
C LEU A 101 -3.39 -2.14 8.80
N ALA A 102 -3.84 -3.04 7.92
CA ALA A 102 -4.65 -2.67 6.77
C ALA A 102 -5.93 -1.95 7.23
N TRP A 103 -6.65 -2.56 8.19
CA TRP A 103 -7.85 -1.98 8.77
C TRP A 103 -7.57 -0.60 9.41
N GLN A 104 -6.55 -0.51 10.26
CA GLN A 104 -6.19 0.75 10.94
C GLN A 104 -5.83 1.87 9.97
N TYR A 105 -5.13 1.54 8.88
CA TYR A 105 -4.79 2.53 7.86
C TYR A 105 -6.01 2.93 7.04
N LEU A 106 -6.82 1.98 6.57
CA LEU A 106 -8.03 2.27 5.81
C LEU A 106 -9.00 3.14 6.60
N GLU A 107 -9.33 2.74 7.83
CA GLU A 107 -10.27 3.46 8.69
C GLU A 107 -9.82 4.92 8.93
N GLY A 108 -8.54 5.10 9.29
CA GLY A 108 -7.99 6.44 9.52
C GLY A 108 -7.90 7.28 8.24
N LEU A 109 -7.48 6.69 7.12
CA LEU A 109 -7.32 7.43 5.85
C LEU A 109 -8.66 7.83 5.28
N GLN A 110 -9.68 6.96 5.29
CA GLN A 110 -11.01 7.27 4.78
C GLN A 110 -11.63 8.42 5.54
N LEU A 111 -11.55 8.40 6.88
CA LEU A 111 -12.03 9.50 7.72
C LEU A 111 -11.31 10.82 7.39
N LEU A 112 -9.98 10.78 7.24
CA LEU A 112 -9.17 12.01 7.08
C LEU A 112 -9.20 12.58 5.67
N THR A 113 -9.34 11.73 4.65
CA THR A 113 -9.36 12.12 3.24
C THR A 113 -10.78 12.29 2.70
N LEU A 114 -11.80 11.88 3.46
CA LEU A 114 -13.20 11.78 3.03
C LEU A 114 -13.38 10.87 1.79
N ARG A 115 -12.54 9.84 1.66
CA ARG A 115 -12.65 8.79 0.63
C ARG A 115 -13.39 7.58 1.18
N ALA A 116 -14.16 6.91 0.33
CA ALA A 116 -14.92 5.71 0.68
C ALA A 116 -14.53 4.47 -0.15
N ASP A 117 -13.53 4.61 -1.02
CA ASP A 117 -13.15 3.63 -2.05
C ASP A 117 -11.74 3.05 -1.84
N LEU A 118 -11.15 3.25 -0.66
CA LEU A 118 -9.76 2.85 -0.38
C LEU A 118 -9.61 1.34 -0.14
N GLN A 119 -10.69 0.58 0.04
CA GLN A 119 -10.68 -0.87 0.19
C GLN A 119 -10.11 -1.57 -1.04
N SER A 120 -10.26 -0.97 -2.23
CA SER A 120 -9.68 -1.48 -3.48
C SER A 120 -8.14 -1.51 -3.49
N LEU A 121 -7.48 -0.89 -2.49
CA LEU A 121 -6.03 -0.76 -2.40
C LEU A 121 -5.36 -1.85 -1.54
N ILE A 122 -6.16 -2.78 -1.00
CA ILE A 122 -5.66 -3.96 -0.28
C ILE A 122 -5.95 -5.24 -1.07
N ILE A 123 -5.20 -6.29 -0.80
CA ILE A 123 -5.38 -7.60 -1.44
C ILE A 123 -6.80 -8.08 -1.12
N PRO A 124 -7.65 -8.36 -2.14
CA PRO A 124 -9.01 -8.82 -1.92
C PRO A 124 -9.02 -10.10 -1.07
N ILE A 125 -10.07 -10.24 -0.26
CA ILE A 125 -10.35 -11.48 0.44
C ILE A 125 -11.49 -12.14 -0.32
N ASP A 126 -11.33 -13.41 -0.68
CA ASP A 126 -12.46 -14.20 -1.15
C ASP A 126 -13.22 -14.76 0.06
N THR A 127 -14.40 -14.20 0.34
CA THR A 127 -15.25 -14.63 1.46
C THR A 127 -16.04 -15.89 1.17
N ASN A 128 -16.28 -16.22 -0.11
CA ASN A 128 -16.97 -17.44 -0.55
C ASN A 128 -16.01 -18.62 -0.74
N GLN A 129 -14.74 -18.31 -0.88
CA GLN A 129 -13.64 -19.21 -1.14
C GLN A 129 -12.57 -18.93 -0.07
N VAL A 130 -12.94 -19.17 1.20
CA VAL A 130 -11.98 -19.75 2.15
C VAL A 130 -11.61 -21.12 1.58
N LEU A 131 -10.84 -21.07 0.50
CA LEU A 131 -10.52 -22.14 -0.41
C LEU A 131 -9.95 -23.28 0.42
N GLU A 132 -10.62 -24.42 0.32
CA GLU A 132 -10.14 -25.71 0.76
C GLU A 132 -8.66 -25.86 0.36
N GLY A 133 -7.76 -25.60 1.32
CA GLY A 133 -6.30 -25.73 1.14
C GLY A 133 -5.44 -24.45 1.21
N MET A 134 -6.00 -23.23 1.25
CA MET A 134 -5.22 -21.98 1.38
C MET A 134 -5.23 -21.36 2.79
N THR A 135 -5.88 -22.00 3.75
CA THR A 135 -5.86 -21.61 5.17
C THR A 135 -4.44 -21.80 5.73
N GLY A 136 -3.68 -20.70 5.83
CA GLY A 136 -2.36 -20.68 6.47
C GLY A 136 -1.20 -20.11 5.64
N ARG A 137 -1.43 -19.62 4.41
CA ARG A 137 -0.39 -18.92 3.63
C ARG A 137 -0.62 -17.41 3.63
N GLU A 138 0.40 -16.64 3.99
CA GLU A 138 0.43 -15.19 3.82
C GLU A 138 0.40 -14.85 2.30
N LEU A 139 -0.66 -14.17 1.88
CA LEU A 139 -0.81 -13.66 0.51
C LEU A 139 0.07 -12.43 0.31
N GLY A 140 0.21 -11.64 1.37
CA GLY A 140 1.07 -10.48 1.41
C GLY A 140 2.55 -10.85 1.29
N ARG A 141 3.28 -10.10 0.47
CA ARG A 141 4.73 -10.23 0.35
C ARG A 141 5.43 -9.54 1.53
N ASP A 142 6.37 -10.24 2.16
CA ASP A 142 7.22 -9.74 3.27
C ASP A 142 8.20 -8.61 2.92
N LEU A 143 8.54 -8.48 1.65
CA LEU A 143 9.48 -7.49 1.12
C LEU A 143 8.77 -6.63 0.08
N ARG A 144 9.17 -5.37 -0.05
CA ARG A 144 8.74 -4.53 -1.16
C ARG A 144 9.31 -5.08 -2.46
N ALA A 145 8.46 -5.17 -3.48
CA ALA A 145 8.81 -5.61 -4.82
C ALA A 145 8.55 -4.50 -5.82
N TRP A 146 9.35 -4.44 -6.88
CA TRP A 146 9.09 -3.52 -7.99
C TRP A 146 9.67 -4.03 -9.31
N CYS A 147 9.15 -3.48 -10.40
CA CYS A 147 9.76 -3.59 -11.72
C CYS A 147 10.56 -2.31 -12.02
N PRO A 148 11.90 -2.38 -12.14
CA PRO A 148 12.72 -1.23 -12.50
C PRO A 148 12.31 -0.61 -13.85
N GLU A 149 11.93 -1.44 -14.82
CA GLU A 149 11.51 -0.99 -16.14
C GLU A 149 10.20 -0.20 -16.10
N CYS A 150 9.20 -0.62 -15.31
CA CYS A 150 7.98 0.16 -15.08
C CYS A 150 8.30 1.54 -14.52
N PHE A 151 9.13 1.60 -13.47
CA PHE A 151 9.54 2.89 -12.91
C PHE A 151 10.28 3.75 -13.92
N GLN A 152 11.24 3.20 -14.66
CA GLN A 152 11.99 3.96 -15.66
C GLN A 152 11.11 4.45 -16.82
N GLN A 153 10.19 3.61 -17.29
CA GLN A 153 9.25 3.96 -18.35
C GLN A 153 8.30 5.07 -17.89
N TRP A 154 7.71 4.96 -16.70
CA TRP A 154 6.82 6.00 -16.16
C TRP A 154 7.57 7.32 -15.93
N HIS A 155 8.77 7.27 -15.38
CA HIS A 155 9.62 8.45 -15.21
C HIS A 155 9.92 9.13 -16.55
N SER A 156 10.31 8.36 -17.58
CA SER A 156 10.69 8.90 -18.89
C SER A 156 9.49 9.46 -19.68
N SER A 157 8.28 8.99 -19.38
CA SER A 157 7.04 9.41 -20.05
C SER A 157 6.21 10.42 -19.24
N GLY A 158 6.71 10.88 -18.08
CA GLY A 158 6.00 11.81 -17.21
C GLY A 158 4.74 11.24 -16.56
N HIS A 159 4.55 9.91 -16.57
CA HIS A 159 3.44 9.27 -15.89
C HIS A 159 3.63 9.32 -14.37
N SER A 160 2.51 9.36 -13.64
CA SER A 160 2.53 9.23 -12.18
C SER A 160 3.23 7.93 -11.77
N ILE A 161 4.22 8.03 -10.89
CA ILE A 161 4.92 6.88 -10.33
C ILE A 161 4.13 6.39 -9.11
N TYR A 162 3.79 5.11 -9.12
CA TYR A 162 3.06 4.44 -8.04
C TYR A 162 3.45 2.95 -8.01
N GLU A 163 3.02 2.21 -6.98
CA GLU A 163 3.24 0.76 -6.90
C GLU A 163 1.91 0.01 -7.00
N PRO A 164 1.71 -0.79 -8.07
CA PRO A 164 0.55 -1.65 -8.21
C PRO A 164 0.39 -2.62 -7.03
N LEU A 165 -0.86 -2.84 -6.60
CA LEU A 165 -1.23 -3.82 -5.59
C LEU A 165 -0.72 -5.22 -5.93
N LEU A 166 -0.72 -5.57 -7.22
CA LEU A 166 -0.18 -6.83 -7.74
C LEU A 166 1.23 -7.15 -7.23
N TRP A 167 2.11 -6.15 -7.09
CA TRP A 167 3.49 -6.37 -6.62
C TRP A 167 3.57 -6.74 -5.13
N SER A 168 2.49 -6.49 -4.38
CA SER A 168 2.38 -6.85 -2.97
C SER A 168 1.95 -8.29 -2.75
N ILE A 169 1.56 -9.02 -3.79
CA ILE A 169 1.22 -10.45 -3.69
C ILE A 169 2.51 -11.28 -3.75
N SER A 170 2.64 -12.22 -2.79
CA SER A 170 3.84 -13.05 -2.62
C SER A 170 4.10 -13.97 -3.81
N ALA A 171 3.04 -14.49 -4.45
CA ALA A 171 3.11 -15.37 -5.61
C ALA A 171 3.57 -14.68 -6.91
N VAL A 172 3.38 -13.36 -7.05
CA VAL A 172 3.72 -12.64 -8.28
C VAL A 172 5.21 -12.33 -8.34
N MET A 173 6.00 -13.16 -9.00
CA MET A 173 7.46 -13.01 -9.04
C MET A 173 7.99 -12.26 -10.28
N ILE A 174 7.14 -12.06 -11.28
CA ILE A 174 7.46 -11.45 -12.57
C ILE A 174 6.54 -10.27 -12.82
N CYS A 175 7.06 -9.22 -13.45
CA CYS A 175 6.23 -8.14 -13.96
C CYS A 175 5.48 -8.61 -15.22
N PRO A 176 4.13 -8.64 -15.22
CA PRO A 176 3.36 -9.10 -16.38
C PRO A 176 3.43 -8.14 -17.57
N TYR A 177 3.96 -6.94 -17.39
CA TYR A 177 4.10 -5.96 -18.46
C TYR A 177 5.47 -6.04 -19.16
N HIS A 178 6.57 -6.20 -18.40
CA HIS A 178 7.92 -6.29 -18.97
C HIS A 178 8.47 -7.71 -19.06
N HIS A 179 7.76 -8.70 -18.53
CA HIS A 179 8.16 -10.12 -18.50
C HIS A 179 9.56 -10.32 -17.88
N LYS A 180 9.85 -9.56 -16.82
CA LYS A 180 11.10 -9.65 -16.06
C LYS A 180 10.83 -9.91 -14.58
N PRO A 181 11.71 -10.63 -13.88
CA PRO A 181 11.62 -10.79 -12.43
C PRO A 181 11.55 -9.44 -11.71
N LEU A 182 10.69 -9.36 -10.70
CA LEU A 182 10.62 -8.20 -9.78
C LEU A 182 11.86 -8.17 -8.89
N GLN A 183 12.30 -6.96 -8.53
CA GLN A 183 13.44 -6.74 -7.64
C GLN A 183 12.99 -6.44 -6.21
N PHE A 184 13.83 -6.82 -5.25
CA PHE A 184 13.58 -6.62 -3.80
C PHE A 184 14.74 -5.93 -3.09
N HIS A 185 15.89 -5.79 -3.77
CA HIS A 185 17.12 -5.20 -3.27
C HIS A 185 17.45 -3.95 -4.05
N CYS A 186 17.90 -2.91 -3.35
CA CYS A 186 18.32 -1.67 -4.00
C CYS A 186 19.57 -1.92 -4.87
N PRO A 187 19.60 -1.48 -6.15
CA PRO A 187 20.77 -1.65 -7.01
C PRO A 187 21.99 -0.87 -6.54
N HIS A 188 21.80 0.16 -5.70
CA HIS A 188 22.85 1.05 -5.23
C HIS A 188 23.47 0.60 -3.90
N CYS A 189 22.63 0.25 -2.92
CA CYS A 189 23.09 -0.09 -1.56
C CYS A 189 22.86 -1.56 -1.17
N ARG A 190 22.28 -2.37 -2.06
CA ARG A 190 22.01 -3.81 -1.89
C ARG A 190 21.09 -4.20 -0.74
N LYS A 191 20.59 -3.24 0.06
CA LYS A 191 19.65 -3.51 1.16
C LYS A 191 18.29 -3.93 0.63
N SER A 192 17.73 -5.01 1.20
CA SER A 192 16.34 -5.41 0.97
C SER A 192 15.39 -4.33 1.46
N GLN A 193 14.28 -4.13 0.75
CA GLN A 193 13.28 -3.12 1.10
C GLN A 193 12.11 -3.76 1.85
N ARG A 194 11.76 -3.22 3.01
CA ARG A 194 10.52 -3.59 3.72
C ARG A 194 9.31 -2.96 3.02
N PRO A 195 8.11 -3.56 3.06
CA PRO A 195 6.91 -3.03 2.40
C PRO A 195 6.66 -1.58 2.76
N LEU A 196 6.61 -1.26 4.05
CA LEU A 196 6.42 0.11 4.54
C LEU A 196 7.39 0.45 5.68
N THR A 197 8.03 1.61 5.58
CA THR A 197 8.86 2.21 6.60
C THR A 197 8.52 3.69 6.72
N ALA A 198 9.06 4.39 7.72
CA ALA A 198 8.85 5.83 7.85
C ALA A 198 9.46 6.61 6.66
N LYS A 199 10.40 6.01 5.95
CA LYS A 199 11.20 6.63 4.89
C LYS A 199 10.86 6.08 3.50
N THR A 200 9.86 5.21 3.40
CA THR A 200 9.43 4.67 2.10
C THR A 200 8.94 5.83 1.24
N ARG A 201 9.30 5.78 -0.05
CA ARG A 201 8.90 6.74 -1.08
C ARG A 201 8.72 5.98 -2.38
N GLY A 202 7.83 6.45 -3.25
CA GLY A 202 7.63 5.87 -4.58
C GLY A 202 8.95 5.77 -5.34
N ALA A 203 9.25 4.60 -5.89
CA ALA A 203 10.44 4.31 -6.69
C ALA A 203 11.82 4.75 -6.13
N GLN A 204 11.94 4.97 -4.82
CA GLN A 204 13.21 5.29 -4.15
C GLN A 204 13.51 4.29 -3.01
N CYS A 205 14.79 4.08 -2.77
CA CYS A 205 15.28 3.27 -1.67
C CYS A 205 15.01 3.94 -0.32
N SER A 206 14.40 3.23 0.64
CA SER A 206 14.14 3.75 2.01
C SER A 206 15.39 3.98 2.86
N GLN A 207 16.56 3.58 2.34
CA GLN A 207 17.84 3.58 3.05
C GLN A 207 18.83 4.59 2.48
N CYS A 208 19.08 4.55 1.17
CA CYS A 208 20.00 5.46 0.48
C CYS A 208 19.29 6.51 -0.39
N PHE A 209 17.96 6.46 -0.50
CA PHE A 209 17.14 7.41 -1.28
C PHE A 209 17.39 7.46 -2.80
N ASN A 210 18.32 6.66 -3.32
CA ASN A 210 18.54 6.54 -4.75
C ASN A 210 17.34 5.91 -5.47
N TRP A 211 17.19 6.29 -6.73
CA TRP A 211 16.20 5.80 -7.70
C TRP A 211 16.26 4.27 -7.88
N LEU A 212 15.09 3.63 -7.93
CA LEU A 212 14.92 2.18 -8.07
C LEU A 212 14.58 1.73 -9.50
N GLY A 213 14.40 2.64 -10.44
CA GLY A 213 14.19 2.32 -11.87
C GLY A 213 15.47 1.95 -12.62
N VAL A 214 16.46 1.40 -11.91
CA VAL A 214 17.68 0.84 -12.51
C VAL A 214 17.73 -0.62 -12.14
N ARG A 215 17.83 -1.50 -13.14
CA ARG A 215 17.93 -2.95 -12.89
C ARG A 215 19.33 -3.28 -12.36
N ALA A 216 19.40 -3.90 -11.19
CA ALA A 216 20.62 -4.57 -10.73
C ALA A 216 20.93 -5.82 -11.55
N ALA A 217 22.19 -6.28 -11.51
CA ALA A 217 22.57 -7.58 -12.04
C ALA A 217 21.68 -8.68 -11.46
N ALA A 218 21.24 -9.61 -12.30
CA ALA A 218 20.34 -10.68 -11.91
C ALA A 218 21.01 -11.60 -10.88
N SER A 219 20.32 -11.83 -9.77
CA SER A 219 20.63 -12.88 -8.81
C SER A 219 20.32 -14.26 -9.39
N GLU A 220 20.93 -15.30 -8.83
CA GLU A 220 20.63 -16.70 -9.18
C GLU A 220 19.14 -17.01 -9.11
N LYS A 221 18.45 -16.51 -8.07
CA LYS A 221 17.00 -16.64 -7.93
C LYS A 221 16.23 -16.00 -9.09
N GLU A 222 16.62 -14.80 -9.52
CA GLU A 222 15.98 -14.12 -10.66
C GLU A 222 16.22 -14.88 -11.98
N LEU A 223 17.41 -15.49 -12.14
CA LEU A 223 17.71 -16.34 -13.30
C LEU A 223 16.84 -17.60 -13.31
N LEU A 224 16.68 -18.28 -12.18
CA LEU A 224 15.81 -19.45 -12.06
C LEU A 224 14.34 -19.11 -12.35
N ILE A 225 13.87 -17.97 -11.85
CA ILE A 225 12.52 -17.46 -12.17
C ILE A 225 12.38 -17.20 -13.68
N ALA A 226 13.40 -16.59 -14.30
CA ALA A 226 13.39 -16.32 -15.73
C ALA A 226 13.41 -17.58 -16.61
N LEU A 227 13.99 -18.69 -16.13
CA LEU A 227 13.94 -19.99 -16.81
C LEU A 227 12.53 -20.64 -16.76
N GLN A 228 11.68 -20.21 -15.82
CA GLN A 228 10.30 -20.67 -15.66
C GLN A 228 9.29 -19.56 -16.01
N LEU A 229 9.67 -18.69 -16.95
CA LEU A 229 8.92 -17.46 -17.27
C LEU A 229 7.43 -17.72 -17.52
N GLU A 230 7.08 -18.71 -18.34
CA GLU A 230 5.70 -19.03 -18.70
C GLU A 230 4.84 -19.36 -17.48
N GLN A 231 5.34 -20.23 -16.59
CA GLN A 231 4.65 -20.61 -15.37
C GLN A 231 4.39 -19.40 -14.45
N TYR A 232 5.40 -18.54 -14.26
CA TYR A 232 5.25 -17.36 -13.40
C TYR A 232 4.40 -16.25 -14.04
N LEU A 233 4.37 -16.14 -15.36
CA LEU A 233 3.46 -15.25 -16.07
C LEU A 233 2.01 -15.71 -15.91
N GLU A 234 1.74 -17.01 -16.06
CA GLU A 234 0.40 -17.56 -15.84
C GLU A 234 -0.09 -17.28 -14.42
N ILE A 235 0.76 -17.47 -13.41
CA ILE A 235 0.45 -17.10 -12.01
C ILE A 235 0.15 -15.60 -11.89
N ALA A 236 0.94 -14.74 -12.52
CA ALA A 236 0.72 -13.29 -12.47
C ALA A 236 -0.62 -12.91 -13.12
N GLU A 237 -0.97 -13.51 -14.26
CA GLU A 237 -2.24 -13.28 -14.96
C GLU A 237 -3.45 -13.77 -14.15
N GLN A 238 -3.34 -14.91 -13.47
CA GLN A 238 -4.37 -15.38 -12.54
C GLN A 238 -4.58 -14.37 -11.39
N MET A 239 -3.50 -13.85 -10.81
CA MET A 239 -3.58 -12.83 -9.76
C MET A 239 -4.10 -11.48 -10.27
N MET A 240 -3.83 -11.11 -11.53
CA MET A 240 -4.41 -9.93 -12.17
C MET A 240 -5.94 -10.01 -12.26
N LYS A 241 -6.47 -11.20 -12.62
CA LYS A 241 -7.92 -11.46 -12.63
C LYS A 241 -8.49 -11.39 -11.21
N PHE A 242 -7.82 -12.00 -10.24
CA PHE A 242 -8.22 -11.97 -8.83
C PHE A 242 -8.35 -10.54 -8.29
N ILE A 243 -7.37 -9.66 -8.55
CA ILE A 243 -7.42 -8.26 -8.11
C ILE A 243 -8.55 -7.49 -8.80
N SER A 244 -8.82 -7.75 -10.07
CA SER A 244 -9.81 -6.98 -10.84
C SER A 244 -11.26 -7.30 -10.47
N LEU A 245 -11.49 -8.38 -9.71
CA LEU A 245 -12.82 -8.82 -9.27
C LEU A 245 -13.19 -8.28 -7.87
N GLY A 246 -12.23 -7.75 -7.12
CA GLY A 246 -12.43 -7.17 -5.79
C GLY A 246 -12.57 -5.66 -5.83
#